data_AF-A0A945AJD9-F1
#
_entry.id   AF-A0A945AJD9-F1
#
_cell.length_a   1.000
_cell.length_b   1.000
_cell.length_c   1.000
_cell.angle_alpha   90.00
_cell.angle_beta   90.00
_cell.angle_gamma   90.00
#
_symmetry.space_group_name_H-M   'P 1'
#
loop_
_entity.id
_entity.type
_entity.pdbx_description
1 polymer ?
#
loop_
_entity_poly.entity_id
_entity_poly.type
_entity_poly.pdbx_seq_one_letter_code
_entity_poly.pdbx_strand_id
1 'polypeptide(L)' 'MTTITDPVIDQWYKDVENKLLFKVVAIEESDDTIDVQYNNGDIGEFDKESWYNSTFDFIE' A
#
# COMPACT_ATOMS: atom_id res chain seq x y z
N MET A 1 15.07 2.45 -10.44
CA MET A 1 15.16 2.20 -9.00
C MET A 1 14.48 0.87 -8.77
N THR A 2 15.07 -0.01 -7.95
CA THR A 2 14.46 -1.31 -7.62
C THR A 2 13.17 -1.02 -6.87
N THR A 3 12.04 -1.10 -7.56
CA THR A 3 10.73 -0.96 -6.93
C THR A 3 10.41 -2.30 -6.28
N ILE A 4 10.81 -2.47 -5.02
CA ILE A 4 10.21 -3.53 -4.21
C ILE A 4 8.77 -3.08 -3.96
N THR A 5 7.83 -3.55 -4.77
CA THR A 5 6.40 -3.18 -4.72
C THR A 5 5.55 -4.32 -4.16
N ASP A 6 6.13 -5.28 -3.47
CA ASP A 6 5.29 -6.22 -2.73
C ASP A 6 4.77 -5.51 -1.48
N PRO A 7 3.44 -5.58 -1.23
CA PRO A 7 2.88 -5.07 0.01
C PRO A 7 3.44 -5.89 1.18
N VAL A 8 3.91 -5.21 2.22
CA VAL A 8 4.45 -5.83 3.43
C VAL A 8 3.75 -5.21 4.62
N ILE A 9 3.14 -6.05 5.45
CA ILE A 9 2.48 -5.61 6.67
C ILE A 9 3.49 -4.87 7.56
N ASP A 10 3.02 -3.78 8.16
CA ASP A 10 3.79 -2.89 9.02
C ASP A 10 4.76 -1.95 8.29
N GLN A 11 4.72 -1.88 6.96
CA GLN A 11 5.57 -1.00 6.16
C GLN A 11 4.83 0.22 5.60
N TRP A 12 5.53 1.34 5.50
CA TRP A 12 5.02 2.58 4.95
C TRP A 12 5.33 2.70 3.47
N TYR A 13 4.37 3.22 2.73
CA TYR A 13 4.45 3.47 1.30
C TYR A 13 3.94 4.87 0.99
N LYS A 14 4.44 5.40 -0.12
CA LYS A 14 4.04 6.67 -0.69
C LYS A 14 3.38 6.45 -2.03
N ASP A 15 2.16 6.95 -2.15
CA ASP A 15 1.57 7.20 -3.46
C ASP A 15 2.23 8.41 -4.09
N VAL A 16 3.01 8.18 -5.15
CA VAL A 16 3.71 9.26 -5.85
C VAL A 16 2.73 10.14 -6.64
N GLU A 17 1.64 9.56 -7.15
CA GLU A 17 0.63 10.23 -7.96
C GLU A 17 -0.28 11.10 -7.09
N ASN A 18 -0.86 10.51 -6.04
CA ASN A 18 -1.78 11.18 -5.13
C ASN A 18 -1.06 11.95 -4.00
N LYS A 19 0.26 11.78 -3.86
CA LYS A 19 1.08 12.39 -2.79
C LYS A 19 0.58 12.03 -1.40
N LEU A 20 0.13 10.79 -1.24
CA LEU A 20 -0.39 10.25 0.01
C LEU A 20 0.63 9.29 0.66
N LEU A 21 0.53 9.18 1.98
CA LEU A 21 1.33 8.28 2.80
C LEU A 21 0.39 7.33 3.52
N PHE A 22 0.68 6.05 3.45
CA PHE A 22 -0.11 5.03 4.11
C PHE A 22 0.78 3.85 4.53
N LYS A 23 0.30 3.10 5.52
CA LYS A 23 0.95 1.92 6.06
C LYS A 23 0.12 0.69 5.72
N VAL A 24 0.73 -0.38 5.22
CA VAL A 24 0.01 -1.65 5.06
C VAL A 24 -0.25 -2.26 6.43
N VAL A 25 -1.50 -2.60 6.71
CA VAL A 25 -1.93 -3.17 8.00
C VAL A 25 -2.45 -4.59 7.88
N ALA A 26 -2.96 -5.00 6.71
CA ALA A 26 -3.34 -6.38 6.43
C ALA A 26 -3.20 -6.70 4.93
N ILE A 27 -3.04 -7.99 4.62
CA ILE A 27 -3.00 -8.53 3.25
C ILE A 27 -3.80 -9.83 3.27
N GLU A 28 -4.90 -9.88 2.53
CA GLU A 28 -5.81 -11.02 2.49
C GLU A 28 -5.65 -11.78 1.16
N GLU A 29 -4.93 -12.90 1.17
CA GLU A 29 -4.67 -13.68 -0.05
C GLU A 29 -5.91 -14.36 -0.64
N SER A 30 -6.97 -14.56 0.16
CA SER A 30 -8.21 -15.20 -0.32
C SER A 30 -9.11 -14.24 -1.10
N ASP A 31 -9.04 -12.95 -0.79
CA ASP A 31 -9.85 -11.90 -1.41
C ASP A 31 -9.03 -11.00 -2.35
N ASP A 32 -7.70 -11.19 -2.37
CA ASP A 32 -6.74 -10.42 -3.17
C ASP A 32 -6.78 -8.92 -2.83
N THR A 33 -6.96 -8.61 -1.55
CA THR A 33 -7.07 -7.24 -1.01
C THR A 33 -5.91 -6.90 -0.06
N ILE A 34 -5.60 -5.62 0.01
CA ILE A 34 -4.54 -5.02 0.83
C ILE A 34 -5.14 -3.87 1.61
N ASP A 35 -5.17 -3.99 2.93
CA ASP A 35 -5.65 -2.93 3.81
C ASP A 35 -4.50 -2.01 4.19
N VAL A 36 -4.76 -0.71 4.11
CA VAL A 36 -3.82 0.34 4.47
C VAL A 36 -4.41 1.30 5.50
N GLN A 37 -3.55 1.86 6.35
CA GLN A 37 -3.90 2.93 7.27
C GLN A 37 -3.21 4.23 6.85
N TYR A 38 -3.99 5.29 6.71
CA TYR A 38 -3.51 6.63 6.45
C TYR A 38 -3.06 7.34 7.74
N ASN A 39 -2.36 8.46 7.59
CA ASN A 39 -1.82 9.25 8.73
C ASN A 39 -2.88 9.80 9.70
N ASN A 40 -4.14 9.94 9.25
CA ASN A 40 -5.29 10.37 10.03
C ASN A 40 -5.98 9.21 10.76
N GLY A 41 -5.48 7.98 10.60
CA GLY A 41 -6.05 6.76 11.18
C GLY A 41 -7.16 6.12 10.34
N ASP A 42 -7.51 6.70 9.18
CA ASP A 42 -8.49 6.14 8.26
C ASP A 42 -7.95 4.86 7.60
N ILE A 43 -8.84 3.90 7.34
CA ILE A 43 -8.49 2.63 6.71
C ILE A 43 -8.98 2.66 5.26
N GLY A 44 -8.05 2.44 4.33
CA GLY A 44 -8.33 2.21 2.92
C GLY A 44 -8.07 0.77 2.55
N GLU A 45 -8.65 0.35 1.43
CA GLU A 45 -8.47 -0.97 0.84
C GLU A 45 -7.99 -0.78 -0.61
N PHE A 46 -7.04 -1.60 -1.04
CA PHE A 46 -6.62 -1.70 -2.43
C PHE A 46 -6.73 -3.15 -2.88
N ASP A 47 -7.29 -3.38 -4.07
CA ASP A 47 -7.09 -4.66 -4.75
C ASP A 47 -5.60 -4.83 -5.10
N LYS A 48 -5.13 -6.07 -5.09
CA LYS A 48 -3.74 -6.38 -5.43
C LYS A 48 -3.39 -5.99 -6.86
N GLU A 49 -4.33 -6.13 -7.80
CA GLU A 49 -4.14 -5.67 -9.19
C GLU A 49 -3.94 -4.15 -9.25
N SER A 50 -4.75 -3.39 -8.50
CA SER A 50 -4.64 -1.93 -8.37
C SER A 50 -3.31 -1.53 -7.74
N TRP A 51 -2.87 -2.27 -6.72
CA TRP A 51 -1.58 -2.05 -6.06
C TRP A 51 -0.41 -2.17 -7.04
N TYR A 52 -0.35 -3.26 -7.81
CA TYR A 52 0.73 -3.49 -8.77
C TYR A 52 0.66 -2.59 -10.02
N ASN A 53 -0.49 -1.99 -10.32
CA ASN A 53 -0.61 -0.94 -11.35
C ASN A 53 -0.28 0.47 -10.83
N SER A 54 -0.18 0.65 -9.52
CA SER A 54 0.07 1.96 -8.93
C SER A 54 1.55 2.33 -8.91
N THR A 55 1.83 3.62 -8.73
CA THR A 55 3.21 4.12 -8.56
C THR A 55 3.50 4.33 -7.08
N PHE A 56 3.66 3.22 -6.35
CA PHE A 56 3.99 3.24 -4.93
C PHE A 56 5.49 3.13 -4.69
N ASP A 57 6.00 3.98 -3.80
CA ASP A 57 7.38 3.95 -3.34
C ASP A 57 7.41 3.50 -1.87
N PHE A 58 8.25 2.51 -1.56
CA PHE A 58 8.49 2.09 -0.19
C PHE A 58 9.26 3.18 0.58
N ILE A 59 8.87 3.41 1.83
CA ILE A 59 9.55 4.32 2.75
C ILE A 59 10.02 3.53 3.97
N GLU A 60 11.35 3.51 4.17
CA GLU A 60 12.00 2.95 5.36
C GLU A 60 11.77 3.82 6.61
#